data_AF-A0A239HQ00-F1
#
_entry.id   AF-A0A239HQ00-F1
#
_cell.length_a   1.000
_cell.length_b   1.000
_cell.length_c   1.000
_cell.angle_alpha   90.00
_cell.angle_beta   90.00
_cell.angle_gamma   90.00
#
_symmetry.space_group_name_H-M   'P 1'
#
loop_
_entity.id
_entity.type
_entity.pdbx_description
1 polymer ?
#
loop_
_entity_poly.entity_id
_entity_poly.type
_entity_poly.pdbx_seq_one_letter_code
_entity_poly.pdbx_strand_id
1 'polypeptide(L)'
;MLRKTLVIATPDTAQRARLGRMVDQMSEFEVIAQTGDLMNTYNVVEERQPKAVLIADVLANLPEFEVMRALFSTLDIRWLVVTMPDRSTRLPQAPVGDDSPGSDLFSIPANAPEEIYVRQLCALTRTAQNLNPAKKPRSGPSAQIGDRRPTTKAIAANSTAERPKLRPAPQSHRLHQPILSRNSASVTPGPATPPMAGRRRPEPGVVVPAGQVAIPETSNDRVILIGASTGGVDALLAILSRFPENCPPTLVVQHTGTGFGESLAGLLDRQCLPTVHLATGPQPIRRGQILIGAGTRTHLVMDGRAGTRAVCQADAPVSGHIPSVDMLFSSAVPLASRVSAALLTGMGRDGANGMKALYDGGAFTIAQNEASCVVYGMPRAAVQSGCVHKILPLDRIAEALLAGRGDAPRTSRELQR
;
A
#
# COMPACT_ATOMS: atom_id res chain seq x y z
N MET A 1 9.95 -24.72 16.32
CA MET A 1 9.47 -23.31 16.36
C MET A 1 9.17 -22.87 14.93
N LEU A 2 8.32 -21.87 14.70
CA LEU A 2 8.31 -21.19 13.41
C LEU A 2 9.65 -20.44 13.25
N ARG A 3 10.20 -20.41 12.03
CA ARG A 3 11.31 -19.54 11.67
C ARG A 3 10.83 -18.10 11.56
N LYS A 4 11.71 -17.15 11.86
CA LYS A 4 11.46 -15.71 11.69
C LYS A 4 11.74 -15.32 10.25
N THR A 5 10.74 -14.75 9.59
CA THR A 5 10.79 -14.38 8.17
C THR A 5 11.66 -13.14 7.96
N LEU A 6 12.53 -13.18 6.95
CA LEU A 6 13.52 -12.15 6.66
C LEU A 6 13.61 -11.84 5.16
N VAL A 7 13.83 -10.56 4.81
CA VAL A 7 14.12 -10.10 3.44
C VAL A 7 15.54 -9.58 3.35
N ILE A 8 16.23 -9.84 2.22
CA ILE A 8 17.59 -9.33 1.95
C ILE A 8 17.55 -8.36 0.76
N ALA A 9 17.70 -7.07 1.04
CA ALA A 9 17.62 -5.97 0.09
C ALA A 9 19.00 -5.36 -0.19
N THR A 10 19.62 -5.71 -1.31
CA THR A 10 20.88 -5.11 -1.75
C THR A 10 21.05 -5.20 -3.26
N PRO A 11 21.54 -4.15 -3.95
CA PRO A 11 21.82 -4.24 -5.39
C PRO A 11 22.98 -5.18 -5.72
N ASP A 12 23.93 -5.37 -4.79
CA ASP A 12 25.09 -6.24 -4.98
C ASP A 12 24.67 -7.72 -4.90
N THR A 13 24.64 -8.39 -6.05
CA THR A 13 24.32 -9.82 -6.18
C THR A 13 25.27 -10.75 -5.40
N ALA A 14 26.56 -10.40 -5.27
CA ALA A 14 27.52 -11.19 -4.50
C ALA A 14 27.29 -11.04 -2.99
N GLN A 15 27.04 -9.82 -2.52
CA GLN A 15 26.63 -9.57 -1.14
C GLN A 15 25.31 -10.27 -0.82
N ARG A 16 24.31 -10.17 -1.71
CA ARG A 16 22.98 -10.82 -1.58
C ARG A 16 23.12 -12.34 -1.43
N ALA A 17 23.92 -12.97 -2.29
CA ALA A 17 24.17 -14.41 -2.25
C ALA A 17 24.98 -14.85 -1.00
N ARG A 18 25.89 -14.01 -0.48
CA ARG A 18 26.57 -14.28 0.81
C ARG A 18 25.59 -14.19 1.98
N LEU A 19 24.83 -13.10 2.08
CA LEU A 19 23.86 -12.90 3.16
C LEU A 19 22.78 -13.99 3.17
N GLY A 20 22.34 -14.45 1.99
CA GLY A 20 21.45 -15.61 1.85
C GLY A 20 22.03 -16.86 2.52
N ARG A 21 23.18 -17.35 2.04
CA ARG A 21 23.84 -18.54 2.61
C ARG A 21 24.15 -18.43 4.11
N MET A 22 24.44 -17.23 4.59
CA MET A 22 24.65 -16.96 6.02
C MET A 22 23.36 -17.12 6.82
N VAL A 23 22.23 -16.58 6.34
CA VAL A 23 20.94 -16.69 7.03
C VAL A 23 20.32 -18.09 6.88
N ASP A 24 20.54 -18.78 5.76
CA ASP A 24 20.06 -20.17 5.55
C ASP A 24 20.64 -21.17 6.58
N GLN A 25 21.86 -20.90 7.07
CA GLN A 25 22.51 -21.64 8.17
C GLN A 25 21.89 -21.34 9.55
N MET A 26 21.12 -20.25 9.70
CA MET A 26 20.50 -19.88 10.97
C MET A 26 19.16 -20.60 11.16
N SER A 27 19.09 -21.54 12.10
CA SER A 27 17.86 -22.29 12.39
C SER A 27 16.71 -21.45 12.96
N GLU A 28 16.99 -20.23 13.47
CA GLU A 28 15.95 -19.26 13.90
C GLU A 28 15.27 -18.51 12.72
N PHE A 29 15.84 -18.48 11.51
CA PHE A 29 15.45 -17.55 10.43
C PHE A 29 15.13 -18.23 9.09
N GLU A 30 14.42 -17.51 8.21
CA GLU A 30 14.05 -17.94 6.86
C GLU A 30 14.07 -16.75 5.89
N VAL A 31 14.85 -16.84 4.80
CA VAL A 31 14.88 -15.81 3.76
C VAL A 31 13.69 -15.97 2.83
N ILE A 32 12.64 -15.17 3.05
CA ILE A 32 11.39 -15.26 2.27
C ILE A 32 11.44 -14.55 0.91
N ALA A 33 12.45 -13.70 0.70
CA ALA A 33 12.74 -13.02 -0.56
C ALA A 33 14.13 -12.36 -0.55
N GLN A 34 14.66 -12.09 -1.75
CA GLN A 34 15.88 -11.31 -1.96
C GLN A 34 15.61 -10.27 -3.05
N THR A 35 15.94 -9.00 -2.80
CA THR A 35 15.58 -7.84 -3.64
C THR A 35 16.82 -7.02 -4.02
N GLY A 36 16.78 -6.37 -5.18
CA GLY A 36 17.89 -5.56 -5.71
C GLY A 36 17.77 -4.06 -5.43
N ASP A 37 16.57 -3.60 -5.06
CA ASP A 37 16.17 -2.20 -5.04
C ASP A 37 15.10 -1.97 -3.96
N LEU A 38 14.90 -0.71 -3.57
CA LEU A 38 13.93 -0.37 -2.54
C LEU A 38 12.47 -0.64 -2.93
N MET A 39 12.10 -0.63 -4.21
CA MET A 39 10.68 -0.72 -4.61
C MET A 39 10.20 -2.17 -4.62
N ASN A 40 11.01 -3.09 -5.13
CA ASN A 40 10.80 -4.52 -4.93
C ASN A 40 10.84 -4.88 -3.44
N THR A 41 11.71 -4.21 -2.66
CA THR A 41 11.71 -4.35 -1.18
C THR A 41 10.37 -3.89 -0.58
N TYR A 42 9.84 -2.73 -0.97
CA TYR A 42 8.52 -2.26 -0.54
C TYR A 42 7.43 -3.29 -0.85
N ASN A 43 7.32 -3.74 -2.11
CA ASN A 43 6.28 -4.67 -2.56
C ASN A 43 6.32 -6.00 -1.77
N VAL A 44 7.52 -6.54 -1.56
CA VAL A 44 7.74 -7.77 -0.77
C VAL A 44 7.41 -7.58 0.71
N VAL A 45 7.77 -6.42 1.29
CA VAL A 45 7.51 -6.11 2.71
C VAL A 45 6.02 -5.86 2.95
N GLU A 46 5.32 -5.20 2.01
CA GLU A 46 3.86 -5.03 2.02
C GLU A 46 3.12 -6.38 1.90
N GLU A 47 3.49 -7.21 0.92
CA GLU A 47 2.84 -8.52 0.68
C GLU A 47 3.09 -9.51 1.84
N ARG A 48 4.33 -9.60 2.34
CA ARG A 48 4.78 -10.74 3.15
C ARG A 48 5.10 -10.42 4.61
N GLN A 49 5.12 -9.14 4.99
CA GLN A 49 5.29 -8.65 6.37
C GLN A 49 6.40 -9.40 7.16
N PRO A 50 7.67 -9.35 6.68
CA PRO A 50 8.79 -10.00 7.35
C PRO A 50 9.03 -9.45 8.74
N LYS A 51 9.63 -10.26 9.63
CA LYS A 51 10.08 -9.78 10.94
C LYS A 51 11.41 -9.04 10.93
N ALA A 52 12.21 -9.16 9.87
CA ALA A 52 13.36 -8.30 9.66
C ALA A 52 13.68 -8.07 8.18
N VAL A 53 14.36 -6.96 7.86
CA VAL A 53 14.96 -6.69 6.56
C VAL A 53 16.44 -6.36 6.74
N LEU A 54 17.31 -7.21 6.18
CA LEU A 54 18.72 -6.86 5.95
C LEU A 54 18.78 -5.95 4.72
N ILE A 55 19.25 -4.72 4.86
CA ILE A 55 19.26 -3.72 3.77
C ILE A 55 20.65 -3.12 3.58
N ALA A 56 21.16 -3.02 2.35
CA ALA A 56 22.44 -2.35 2.11
C ALA A 56 22.36 -0.83 2.34
N ASP A 57 23.45 -0.25 2.85
CA ASP A 57 23.60 1.20 3.07
C ASP A 57 23.29 2.04 1.82
N VAL A 58 23.68 1.59 0.63
CA VAL A 58 23.38 2.27 -0.65
C VAL A 58 21.90 2.38 -0.97
N LEU A 59 21.05 1.56 -0.35
CA LEU A 59 19.59 1.68 -0.40
C LEU A 59 19.05 2.48 0.81
N ALA A 60 19.59 2.23 2.00
CA ALA A 60 19.15 2.92 3.23
C ALA A 60 19.47 4.43 3.26
N ASN A 61 20.45 4.92 2.48
CA ASN A 61 20.77 6.35 2.36
C ASN A 61 19.89 7.11 1.32
N LEU A 62 18.92 6.44 0.68
CA LEU A 62 18.01 7.09 -0.28
C LEU A 62 16.82 7.73 0.45
N PRO A 63 16.35 8.94 0.10
CA PRO A 63 15.20 9.57 0.76
C PRO A 63 13.92 8.71 0.78
N GLU A 64 13.73 7.88 -0.26
CA GLU A 64 12.63 6.94 -0.37
C GLU A 64 12.67 5.81 0.68
N PHE A 65 13.83 5.52 1.27
CA PHE A 65 13.96 4.57 2.37
C PHE A 65 13.26 5.09 3.64
N GLU A 66 13.43 6.36 3.97
CA GLU A 66 12.80 6.94 5.18
C GLU A 66 11.27 6.94 5.07
N VAL A 67 10.72 7.17 3.87
CA VAL A 67 9.26 7.06 3.64
C VAL A 67 8.81 5.60 3.75
N MET A 68 9.53 4.65 3.15
CA MET A 68 9.23 3.21 3.30
C MET A 68 9.28 2.76 4.76
N ARG A 69 10.31 3.17 5.51
CA ARG A 69 10.48 2.87 6.93
C ARG A 69 9.34 3.47 7.76
N ALA A 70 8.97 4.72 7.52
CA ALA A 70 7.84 5.37 8.18
C ALA A 70 6.50 4.65 7.91
N LEU A 71 6.24 4.23 6.67
CA LEU A 71 5.03 3.47 6.30
C LEU A 71 4.92 2.12 7.01
N PHE A 72 6.03 1.42 7.21
CA PHE A 72 6.07 0.10 7.86
C PHE A 72 6.35 0.14 9.37
N SER A 73 6.55 1.33 9.96
CA SER A 73 6.82 1.52 11.40
C SER A 73 5.76 0.90 12.34
N THR A 74 4.52 0.78 11.86
CA THR A 74 3.39 0.18 12.59
C THR A 74 3.33 -1.34 12.53
N LEU A 75 4.09 -2.00 11.64
CA LEU A 75 4.03 -3.44 11.38
C LEU A 75 5.04 -4.28 12.20
N ASP A 76 5.79 -3.65 13.12
CA ASP A 76 6.87 -4.30 13.91
C ASP A 76 7.92 -5.00 13.01
N ILE A 77 8.33 -4.30 11.94
CA ILE A 77 9.35 -4.74 10.99
C ILE A 77 10.67 -4.06 11.35
N ARG A 78 11.74 -4.85 11.54
CA ARG A 78 13.05 -4.36 11.99
C ARG A 78 14.04 -4.26 10.84
N TRP A 79 14.70 -3.11 10.72
CA TRP A 79 15.59 -2.77 9.61
C TRP A 79 17.05 -2.83 10.06
N LEU A 80 17.85 -3.59 9.33
CA LEU A 80 19.24 -3.87 9.68
C LEU A 80 20.16 -3.49 8.52
N VAL A 81 20.74 -2.29 8.61
CA VAL A 81 21.59 -1.69 7.59
C VAL A 81 22.96 -2.37 7.55
N VAL A 82 23.28 -2.96 6.42
CA VAL A 82 24.58 -3.55 6.11
C VAL A 82 25.47 -2.46 5.52
N THR A 83 26.40 -1.94 6.32
CA THR A 83 27.27 -0.81 5.95
C THR A 83 28.57 -1.29 5.30
N MET A 84 28.93 -0.71 4.15
CA MET A 84 30.17 -1.04 3.46
C MET A 84 31.34 -0.28 4.11
N PRO A 85 32.45 -0.95 4.47
CA PRO A 85 33.49 -0.36 5.34
C PRO A 85 34.23 0.84 4.72
N ASP A 86 34.13 1.01 3.40
CA ASP A 86 34.84 2.04 2.62
C ASP A 86 33.92 3.21 2.18
N ARG A 87 32.72 3.32 2.78
CA ARG A 87 31.80 4.44 2.57
C ARG A 87 31.61 5.23 3.86
N SER A 88 31.94 6.52 3.82
CA SER A 88 31.66 7.48 4.88
C SER A 88 30.16 7.77 4.97
N THR A 89 29.44 6.90 5.67
CA THR A 89 27.99 6.97 5.81
C THR A 89 27.55 8.24 6.54
N ARG A 90 26.63 9.01 5.94
CA ARG A 90 25.86 10.06 6.62
C ARG A 90 24.61 9.51 7.32
N LEU A 91 24.63 8.21 7.65
CA LEU A 91 23.66 7.65 8.57
C LEU A 91 23.93 8.25 9.96
N PRO A 92 22.91 8.70 10.71
CA PRO A 92 23.10 9.01 12.12
C PRO A 92 23.58 7.74 12.82
N GLN A 93 24.78 7.77 13.37
CA GLN A 93 25.31 6.62 14.11
C GLN A 93 24.51 6.47 15.40
N ALA A 94 23.54 5.56 15.40
CA ALA A 94 22.99 5.00 16.63
C ALA A 94 24.18 4.47 17.46
N PRO A 95 24.36 4.89 18.73
CA PRO A 95 25.50 4.45 19.52
C PRO A 95 25.52 2.93 19.64
N VAL A 96 26.71 2.34 19.58
CA VAL A 96 26.87 0.88 19.72
C VAL A 96 26.55 0.48 21.17
N GLY A 97 25.27 0.17 21.42
CA GLY A 97 24.72 -0.17 22.73
C GLY A 97 23.67 0.80 23.29
N ASP A 98 23.07 1.69 22.49
CA ASP A 98 21.92 2.47 22.94
C ASP A 98 20.59 1.72 22.74
N ASP A 99 20.09 1.08 23.80
CA ASP A 99 18.76 0.45 23.86
C ASP A 99 17.62 1.50 23.97
N SER A 100 17.67 2.55 23.16
CA SER A 100 16.61 3.58 23.09
C SER A 100 15.30 2.98 22.57
N PRO A 101 14.19 3.01 23.34
CA PRO A 101 12.95 2.34 22.99
C PRO A 101 12.18 3.10 21.89
N GLY A 102 12.64 2.95 20.65
CA GLY A 102 12.05 3.60 19.47
C GLY A 102 12.81 3.37 18.17
N SER A 103 14.06 2.89 18.19
CA SER A 103 14.78 2.54 16.96
C SER A 103 14.24 1.24 16.35
N ASP A 104 13.78 1.34 15.11
CA ASP A 104 13.54 0.21 14.20
C ASP A 104 14.74 -0.04 13.26
N LEU A 105 15.70 0.91 13.21
CA LEU A 105 16.86 0.92 12.32
C LEU A 105 18.17 0.71 13.08
N PHE A 106 18.96 -0.27 12.64
CA PHE A 106 20.24 -0.68 13.26
C PHE A 106 21.32 -0.85 12.19
N SER A 107 22.61 -0.87 12.54
CA SER A 107 23.71 -1.00 11.57
C SER A 107 24.70 -2.13 11.92
N ILE A 108 25.19 -2.86 10.90
CA ILE A 108 26.26 -3.85 10.98
C ILE A 108 27.23 -3.68 9.81
N PRO A 109 28.56 -3.71 10.02
CA PRO A 109 29.53 -3.74 8.93
C PRO A 109 29.38 -4.98 8.03
N ALA A 110 29.48 -4.79 6.71
CA ALA A 110 29.42 -5.87 5.72
C ALA A 110 30.46 -6.98 5.96
N ASN A 111 31.62 -6.62 6.52
CA ASN A 111 32.72 -7.52 6.89
C ASN A 111 32.63 -8.10 8.31
N ALA A 112 31.55 -7.84 9.07
CA ALA A 112 31.40 -8.39 10.41
C ALA A 112 31.29 -9.94 10.38
N PRO A 113 31.83 -10.64 11.41
CA PRO A 113 31.62 -12.07 11.61
C PRO A 113 30.15 -12.46 11.70
N GLU A 114 29.83 -13.69 11.29
CA GLU A 114 28.44 -14.17 11.15
C GLU A 114 27.73 -14.25 12.52
N GLU A 115 28.46 -14.46 13.61
CA GLU A 115 27.97 -14.44 14.98
C GLU A 115 27.42 -13.06 15.38
N ILE A 116 27.93 -11.97 14.79
CA ILE A 116 27.40 -10.61 15.03
C ILE A 116 26.05 -10.44 14.32
N TYR A 117 25.91 -10.97 13.10
CA TYR A 117 24.63 -10.99 12.39
C TYR A 117 23.59 -11.84 13.13
N VAL A 118 23.95 -13.05 13.56
CA VAL A 118 23.09 -13.91 14.40
C VAL A 118 22.68 -13.16 15.66
N ARG A 119 23.63 -12.62 16.43
CA ARG A 119 23.36 -11.94 17.70
C ARG A 119 22.42 -10.75 17.52
N GLN A 120 22.64 -9.91 16.50
CA GLN A 120 21.80 -8.75 16.22
C GLN A 120 20.41 -9.17 15.74
N LEU A 121 20.30 -10.02 14.70
CA LEU A 121 19.00 -10.51 14.21
C LEU A 121 18.19 -11.17 15.34
N CYS A 122 18.83 -11.98 16.17
CA CYS A 122 18.21 -12.58 17.35
C CYS A 122 17.75 -11.52 18.36
N ALA A 123 18.56 -10.51 18.69
CA ALA A 123 18.17 -9.45 19.61
C ALA A 123 16.96 -8.63 19.10
N LEU A 124 17.04 -8.15 17.86
CA LEU A 124 15.99 -7.34 17.22
C LEU A 124 14.65 -8.08 17.09
N THR A 125 14.69 -9.42 17.00
CA THR A 125 13.50 -10.29 16.95
C THR A 125 13.21 -10.97 18.29
N ARG A 126 13.69 -10.40 19.40
CA ARG A 126 13.41 -10.82 20.79
C ARG A 126 12.99 -9.62 21.65
N THR A 127 11.76 -9.13 21.51
CA THR A 127 10.79 -8.94 22.63
C THR A 127 9.52 -8.23 22.17
N ALA A 128 8.36 -8.83 22.49
CA ALA A 128 7.07 -8.15 22.56
C ALA A 128 6.18 -8.72 23.71
N GLN A 129 6.81 -9.09 24.85
CA GLN A 129 6.10 -9.72 25.98
C GLN A 129 6.47 -9.24 27.39
N ASN A 130 7.51 -8.41 27.59
CA ASN A 130 7.94 -7.99 28.95
C ASN A 130 8.43 -6.54 29.04
N LEU A 131 7.54 -5.57 28.76
CA LEU A 131 7.74 -4.16 29.11
C LEU A 131 6.47 -3.57 29.73
N ASN A 132 6.35 -3.68 31.06
CA ASN A 132 5.34 -2.97 31.85
C ASN A 132 5.87 -2.67 33.28
N PRO A 133 6.37 -1.46 33.56
CA PRO A 133 7.17 -1.18 34.76
C PRO A 133 6.38 -0.59 35.95
N ALA A 134 5.56 -1.42 36.62
CA ALA A 134 5.04 -1.17 37.97
C ALA A 134 4.70 -2.52 38.66
N LYS A 135 4.84 -2.73 39.97
CA LYS A 135 5.02 -1.81 41.11
C LYS A 135 5.78 -2.54 42.24
N LYS A 136 6.83 -1.95 42.83
CA LYS A 136 7.44 -2.48 44.08
C LYS A 136 6.62 -2.03 45.30
N PRO A 137 6.61 -2.84 46.36
CA PRO A 137 6.87 -2.34 47.70
C PRO A 137 8.06 -3.08 48.35
N ARG A 138 8.80 -2.41 49.24
CA ARG A 138 9.87 -3.02 50.03
C ARG A 138 10.02 -2.32 51.38
N SER A 139 9.42 -2.89 52.43
CA SER A 139 9.70 -2.53 53.82
C SER A 139 9.23 -3.63 54.79
N GLY A 140 10.19 -4.15 55.55
CA GLY A 140 9.95 -4.60 56.94
C GLY A 140 10.72 -3.64 57.87
N PRO A 141 11.15 -4.04 59.08
CA PRO A 141 10.96 -5.35 59.73
C PRO A 141 10.51 -5.28 61.22
N SER A 142 9.99 -6.40 61.75
CA SER A 142 10.07 -6.88 63.16
C SER A 142 9.10 -8.04 63.38
N ALA A 143 9.20 -8.93 64.38
CA ALA A 143 10.33 -9.46 65.18
C ALA A 143 9.78 -10.63 66.06
N GLN A 144 10.65 -11.41 66.72
CA GLN A 144 10.34 -12.50 67.68
C GLN A 144 9.72 -13.77 67.00
N ILE A 145 10.22 -15.01 67.18
CA ILE A 145 10.39 -15.86 68.39
C ILE A 145 9.01 -16.29 68.96
N GLY A 146 8.65 -17.58 69.07
CA GLY A 146 9.33 -18.80 68.61
C GLY A 146 8.72 -20.12 69.15
N ASP A 147 9.26 -21.26 68.69
CA ASP A 147 9.14 -22.63 69.23
C ASP A 147 7.86 -23.50 68.93
N ARG A 148 8.10 -24.82 68.88
CA ARG A 148 7.23 -26.02 69.02
C ARG A 148 5.92 -26.25 68.22
N ARG A 149 6.04 -27.21 67.27
CA ARG A 149 5.08 -28.30 66.92
C ARG A 149 4.62 -29.12 68.18
N PRO A 150 3.61 -30.04 68.15
CA PRO A 150 3.09 -30.84 67.01
C PRO A 150 1.57 -31.23 66.98
N THR A 151 1.23 -32.13 66.05
CA THR A 151 0.25 -33.27 66.15
C THR A 151 -1.29 -33.10 65.98
N THR A 152 -1.73 -33.43 64.75
CA THR A 152 -2.71 -34.50 64.38
C THR A 152 -4.21 -34.52 64.76
N LYS A 153 -4.99 -34.91 63.73
CA LYS A 153 -6.21 -35.77 63.72
C LYS A 153 -7.57 -35.21 64.20
N ALA A 154 -8.41 -35.01 63.18
CA ALA A 154 -9.88 -35.00 63.13
C ALA A 154 -10.64 -36.01 64.01
N ILE A 155 -11.94 -35.74 64.26
CA ILE A 155 -13.09 -36.60 63.88
C ILE A 155 -14.48 -35.90 64.10
N ALA A 156 -15.37 -36.08 63.10
CA ALA A 156 -16.86 -36.09 63.05
C ALA A 156 -17.84 -35.24 63.94
N ALA A 157 -18.76 -34.55 63.23
CA ALA A 157 -20.24 -34.65 63.26
C ALA A 157 -21.17 -33.95 64.31
N ASN A 158 -22.17 -33.21 63.76
CA ASN A 158 -23.55 -32.91 64.24
C ASN A 158 -23.69 -32.12 65.59
N SER A 159 -24.79 -31.50 66.04
CA SER A 159 -26.21 -31.32 65.63
C SER A 159 -26.84 -30.16 66.49
N THR A 160 -27.98 -29.47 66.29
CA THR A 160 -28.97 -29.22 65.20
C THR A 160 -29.91 -28.04 65.60
N ALA A 161 -30.59 -27.38 64.64
CA ALA A 161 -31.74 -26.44 64.82
C ALA A 161 -31.45 -25.08 65.53
N GLU A 162 -32.28 -24.03 65.50
CA GLU A 162 -33.64 -23.83 64.92
C GLU A 162 -33.83 -22.39 64.31
N ARG A 163 -35.06 -21.93 64.03
CA ARG A 163 -35.42 -20.77 63.17
C ARG A 163 -36.77 -20.15 63.61
N PRO A 164 -37.08 -18.84 63.41
CA PRO A 164 -37.99 -18.47 62.28
C PRO A 164 -38.01 -16.99 61.76
N LYS A 165 -38.40 -16.81 60.47
CA LYS A 165 -39.10 -15.63 59.85
C LYS A 165 -38.32 -14.28 59.76
N LEU A 166 -38.59 -13.31 58.85
CA LEU A 166 -39.59 -13.14 57.76
C LEU A 166 -38.94 -12.56 56.45
N ARG A 167 -39.71 -12.05 55.45
CA ARG A 167 -39.32 -11.61 54.06
C ARG A 167 -39.98 -10.24 53.72
N PRO A 168 -39.88 -9.58 52.50
CA PRO A 168 -39.39 -9.93 51.13
C PRO A 168 -38.15 -9.09 50.65
N ALA A 169 -37.37 -9.34 49.56
CA ALA A 169 -37.53 -9.85 48.17
C ALA A 169 -37.94 -8.78 47.11
N PRO A 170 -37.66 -8.91 45.77
CA PRO A 170 -36.87 -9.92 45.01
C PRO A 170 -35.92 -9.38 43.88
N GLN A 171 -35.03 -10.24 43.33
CA GLN A 171 -34.93 -10.65 41.90
C GLN A 171 -33.60 -11.40 41.60
N SER A 172 -33.57 -12.23 40.55
CA SER A 172 -32.48 -13.20 40.29
C SER A 172 -32.36 -13.65 38.83
N HIS A 173 -31.17 -14.09 38.40
CA HIS A 173 -30.88 -14.59 37.06
C HIS A 173 -31.36 -16.03 36.76
N ARG A 174 -31.34 -16.35 35.45
CA ARG A 174 -30.97 -17.62 34.76
C ARG A 174 -32.07 -18.54 34.17
N LEU A 175 -31.79 -18.92 32.90
CA LEU A 175 -32.03 -20.20 32.19
C LEU A 175 -33.47 -20.66 31.91
N HIS A 176 -33.74 -21.00 30.64
CA HIS A 176 -33.90 -22.40 30.21
C HIS A 176 -33.89 -22.55 28.67
N GLN A 177 -33.57 -23.76 28.18
CA GLN A 177 -33.95 -24.26 26.84
C GLN A 177 -35.32 -24.96 26.93
N PRO A 178 -35.97 -25.29 25.79
CA PRO A 178 -36.19 -26.72 25.53
C PRO A 178 -35.98 -27.14 24.06
N ILE A 179 -36.33 -28.39 23.73
CA ILE A 179 -35.87 -29.17 22.57
C ILE A 179 -37.04 -29.94 21.91
N LEU A 180 -36.94 -30.19 20.59
CA LEU A 180 -37.69 -31.16 19.76
C LEU A 180 -39.22 -31.01 19.54
N SER A 181 -39.60 -31.01 18.25
CA SER A 181 -40.42 -32.09 17.67
C SER A 181 -40.20 -32.21 16.15
N ARG A 182 -40.70 -33.28 15.52
CA ARG A 182 -40.57 -33.58 14.07
C ARG A 182 -41.95 -33.55 13.39
N ASN A 183 -42.02 -33.14 12.12
CA ASN A 183 -42.26 -34.06 11.00
C ASN A 183 -42.16 -33.40 9.61
N SER A 184 -42.25 -34.23 8.57
CA SER A 184 -41.79 -33.97 7.20
C SER A 184 -42.92 -33.89 6.16
N ALA A 185 -42.75 -33.02 5.15
CA ALA A 185 -43.28 -33.22 3.80
C ALA A 185 -42.36 -32.52 2.78
N SER A 186 -42.36 -32.97 1.52
CA SER A 186 -41.56 -32.41 0.42
C SER A 186 -42.38 -31.49 -0.47
N VAL A 187 -41.72 -30.51 -1.12
CA VAL A 187 -41.97 -30.02 -2.50
C VAL A 187 -41.01 -28.86 -2.83
N THR A 188 -40.49 -28.86 -4.06
CA THR A 188 -39.84 -27.71 -4.75
C THR A 188 -40.77 -27.31 -5.92
N PRO A 189 -40.91 -26.02 -6.30
CA PRO A 189 -39.80 -25.24 -6.90
C PRO A 189 -39.81 -23.69 -6.71
N GLY A 190 -38.67 -23.04 -6.98
CA GLY A 190 -38.54 -21.57 -7.11
C GLY A 190 -38.45 -20.82 -5.76
N PRO A 191 -37.90 -19.58 -5.73
CA PRO A 191 -38.34 -18.48 -6.60
C PRO A 191 -37.21 -17.61 -7.22
N ALA A 192 -37.62 -16.50 -7.83
CA ALA A 192 -36.87 -15.59 -8.70
C ALA A 192 -35.71 -14.81 -8.06
N THR A 193 -34.86 -14.25 -8.94
CA THR A 193 -33.83 -13.25 -8.63
C THR A 193 -34.43 -11.91 -8.17
N PRO A 194 -33.86 -11.25 -7.14
CA PRO A 194 -34.22 -9.88 -6.79
C PRO A 194 -33.52 -8.86 -7.71
N PRO A 195 -34.22 -7.80 -8.19
CA PRO A 195 -33.57 -6.70 -8.89
C PRO A 195 -32.84 -5.78 -7.89
N MET A 196 -31.53 -5.58 -8.04
CA MET A 196 -30.78 -4.65 -7.19
C MET A 196 -31.06 -3.19 -7.57
N ALA A 197 -31.31 -2.36 -6.56
CA ALA A 197 -31.87 -1.02 -6.71
C ALA A 197 -30.91 0.01 -7.32
N GLY A 198 -31.48 1.05 -7.95
CA GLY A 198 -30.72 2.16 -8.53
C GLY A 198 -30.00 3.03 -7.49
N ARG A 199 -28.91 3.68 -7.93
CA ARG A 199 -28.06 4.57 -7.12
C ARG A 199 -28.90 5.71 -6.50
N ARG A 200 -29.07 5.73 -5.17
CA ARG A 200 -29.47 6.97 -4.46
C ARG A 200 -28.22 7.84 -4.25
N ARG A 201 -28.20 8.99 -4.92
CA ARG A 201 -27.19 10.06 -4.75
C ARG A 201 -27.40 10.74 -3.38
N PRO A 202 -26.35 11.13 -2.63
CA PRO A 202 -26.51 11.99 -1.46
C PRO A 202 -26.99 13.39 -1.89
N GLU A 203 -27.74 14.06 -1.01
CA GLU A 203 -28.26 15.42 -1.28
C GLU A 203 -27.17 16.50 -1.08
N PRO A 204 -27.28 17.65 -1.80
CA PRO A 204 -26.18 18.61 -1.91
C PRO A 204 -26.01 19.51 -0.67
N GLY A 205 -25.14 19.11 0.24
CA GLY A 205 -24.64 19.98 1.31
C GLY A 205 -23.62 21.01 0.79
N VAL A 206 -24.00 22.29 0.79
CA VAL A 206 -23.13 23.49 0.62
C VAL A 206 -22.13 23.43 -0.54
N VAL A 207 -22.56 23.87 -1.73
CA VAL A 207 -21.67 24.04 -2.89
C VAL A 207 -20.79 25.28 -2.72
N VAL A 208 -19.48 25.07 -2.51
CA VAL A 208 -18.47 26.10 -2.81
C VAL A 208 -18.34 26.19 -4.35
N PRO A 209 -18.32 27.39 -4.96
CA PRO A 209 -18.35 27.53 -6.42
C PRO A 209 -17.03 27.09 -7.07
N ALA A 210 -16.91 25.80 -7.38
CA ALA A 210 -15.91 25.28 -8.29
C ALA A 210 -16.18 25.85 -9.69
N GLY A 211 -15.24 26.64 -10.22
CA GLY A 211 -15.34 27.20 -11.58
C GLY A 211 -15.48 26.07 -12.60
N GLN A 212 -16.56 26.11 -13.39
CA GLN A 212 -16.85 25.08 -14.39
C GLN A 212 -15.79 25.13 -15.50
N VAL A 213 -14.86 24.17 -15.48
CA VAL A 213 -13.89 23.95 -16.55
C VAL A 213 -14.63 23.33 -17.74
N ALA A 214 -15.23 24.19 -18.56
CA ALA A 214 -15.87 23.80 -19.80
C ALA A 214 -14.81 23.20 -20.76
N ILE A 215 -14.97 21.92 -21.10
CA ILE A 215 -14.07 21.26 -22.05
C ILE A 215 -14.45 21.74 -23.46
N PRO A 216 -13.51 22.28 -24.28
CA PRO A 216 -13.79 22.67 -25.65
C PRO A 216 -14.31 21.51 -26.50
N GLU A 217 -15.25 21.74 -27.41
CA GLU A 217 -15.88 20.67 -28.19
C GLU A 217 -14.91 19.94 -29.15
N THR A 218 -13.76 20.54 -29.47
CA THR A 218 -12.65 19.91 -30.22
C THR A 218 -12.00 18.73 -29.48
N SER A 219 -12.30 18.53 -28.20
CA SER A 219 -11.72 17.50 -27.32
C SER A 219 -12.17 16.06 -27.58
N ASN A 220 -13.03 15.78 -28.57
CA ASN A 220 -13.67 14.47 -28.75
C ASN A 220 -12.70 13.27 -28.86
N ASP A 221 -11.51 13.50 -29.41
CA ASP A 221 -10.54 12.45 -29.74
C ASP A 221 -9.44 12.20 -28.68
N ARG A 222 -9.44 12.95 -27.57
CA ARG A 222 -8.36 12.93 -26.55
C ARG A 222 -8.52 11.79 -25.52
N VAL A 223 -7.41 11.27 -25.01
CA VAL A 223 -7.37 10.24 -23.94
C VAL A 223 -6.44 10.68 -22.82
N ILE A 224 -6.81 10.40 -21.56
CA ILE A 224 -5.99 10.70 -20.38
C ILE A 224 -5.39 9.40 -19.82
N LEU A 225 -4.10 9.43 -19.49
CA LEU A 225 -3.38 8.31 -18.87
C LEU A 225 -2.74 8.78 -17.56
N ILE A 226 -2.85 8.00 -16.48
CA ILE A 226 -2.25 8.35 -15.18
C ILE A 226 -1.49 7.16 -14.60
N GLY A 227 -0.28 7.40 -14.10
CA GLY A 227 0.52 6.43 -13.36
C GLY A 227 0.84 6.93 -11.95
N ALA A 228 0.66 6.08 -10.94
CA ALA A 228 0.85 6.43 -9.54
C ALA A 228 1.24 5.23 -8.66
N SER A 229 1.86 5.49 -7.50
CA SER A 229 2.26 4.46 -6.54
C SER A 229 2.11 4.99 -5.11
N THR A 230 3.16 5.07 -4.29
CA THR A 230 3.13 5.56 -2.91
C THR A 230 2.56 6.99 -2.79
N GLY A 231 1.50 7.15 -1.99
CA GLY A 231 0.71 8.39 -1.88
C GLY A 231 -0.28 8.63 -3.05
N GLY A 232 -0.33 7.71 -4.01
CA GLY A 232 -1.09 7.86 -5.25
C GLY A 232 -2.60 7.82 -5.07
N VAL A 233 -3.12 7.14 -4.05
CA VAL A 233 -4.58 7.10 -3.77
C VAL A 233 -5.14 8.50 -3.49
N ASP A 234 -4.47 9.27 -2.62
CA ASP A 234 -4.86 10.65 -2.30
C ASP A 234 -4.64 11.60 -3.47
N ALA A 235 -3.56 11.40 -4.24
CA ALA A 235 -3.29 12.16 -5.46
C ALA A 235 -4.36 11.92 -6.54
N LEU A 236 -4.81 10.67 -6.72
CA LEU A 236 -5.89 10.32 -7.63
C LEU A 236 -7.23 10.88 -7.16
N LEU A 237 -7.54 10.85 -5.86
CA LEU A 237 -8.71 11.54 -5.31
C LEU A 237 -8.68 13.05 -5.59
N ALA A 238 -7.55 13.71 -5.34
CA ALA A 238 -7.39 15.15 -5.56
C ALA A 238 -7.48 15.57 -7.04
N ILE A 239 -7.15 14.68 -7.98
CA ILE A 239 -7.23 14.93 -9.42
C ILE A 239 -8.61 14.55 -9.99
N LEU A 240 -9.08 13.33 -9.73
CA LEU A 240 -10.24 12.75 -10.41
C LEU A 240 -11.58 13.25 -9.86
N SER A 241 -11.63 13.69 -8.59
CA SER A 241 -12.81 14.39 -8.04
C SER A 241 -13.12 15.71 -8.77
N ARG A 242 -12.13 16.27 -9.49
CA ARG A 242 -12.24 17.50 -10.28
C ARG A 242 -12.51 17.26 -11.76
N PHE A 243 -12.65 16.00 -12.19
CA PHE A 243 -13.06 15.67 -13.56
C PHE A 243 -14.58 15.81 -13.69
N PRO A 244 -15.11 16.45 -14.75
CA PRO A 244 -16.55 16.52 -14.99
C PRO A 244 -17.10 15.17 -15.44
N GLU A 245 -18.41 14.94 -15.27
CA GLU A 245 -19.10 13.69 -15.62
C GLU A 245 -18.87 13.22 -17.07
N ASN A 246 -18.58 14.14 -17.99
CA ASN A 246 -18.30 13.89 -19.41
C ASN A 246 -16.80 13.93 -19.78
N CYS A 247 -15.89 13.68 -18.83
CA CYS A 247 -14.44 13.75 -19.04
C CYS A 247 -13.94 12.90 -20.23
N PRO A 248 -12.74 13.18 -20.77
CA PRO A 248 -12.08 12.29 -21.73
C PRO A 248 -11.94 10.85 -21.16
N PRO A 249 -11.96 9.81 -22.00
CA PRO A 249 -11.65 8.45 -21.58
C PRO A 249 -10.33 8.43 -20.81
N THR A 250 -10.35 7.87 -19.60
CA THR A 250 -9.20 7.92 -18.69
C THR A 250 -8.79 6.51 -18.28
N LEU A 251 -7.50 6.19 -18.37
CA LEU A 251 -6.92 4.94 -17.87
C LEU A 251 -5.89 5.26 -16.78
N VAL A 252 -5.95 4.53 -15.67
CA VAL A 252 -5.08 4.74 -14.51
C VAL A 252 -4.39 3.43 -14.16
N VAL A 253 -3.07 3.44 -13.99
CA VAL A 253 -2.36 2.40 -13.24
C VAL A 253 -1.94 2.96 -11.89
N GLN A 254 -2.35 2.27 -10.82
CA GLN A 254 -1.99 2.56 -9.44
C GLN A 254 -1.38 1.31 -8.82
N HIS A 255 -0.14 1.39 -8.36
CA HIS A 255 0.51 0.26 -7.69
C HIS A 255 -0.08 0.09 -6.28
N THR A 256 -0.53 -1.14 -6.00
CA THR A 256 -1.00 -1.61 -4.67
C THR A 256 -0.70 -3.11 -4.57
N GLY A 257 -0.64 -3.65 -3.36
CA GLY A 257 -0.83 -5.07 -3.14
C GLY A 257 -2.09 -5.64 -3.83
N THR A 258 -2.11 -6.95 -4.05
CA THR A 258 -3.21 -7.64 -4.75
C THR A 258 -4.53 -7.54 -4.00
N GLY A 259 -5.65 -7.45 -4.73
CA GLY A 259 -7.00 -7.42 -4.15
C GLY A 259 -7.49 -6.03 -3.68
N PHE A 260 -6.61 -5.05 -3.50
CA PHE A 260 -7.02 -3.67 -3.13
C PHE A 260 -7.72 -2.89 -4.27
N GLY A 261 -7.65 -3.38 -5.51
CA GLY A 261 -8.15 -2.70 -6.70
C GLY A 261 -9.65 -2.39 -6.69
N GLU A 262 -10.49 -3.33 -6.23
CA GLU A 262 -11.95 -3.11 -6.15
C GLU A 262 -12.31 -2.04 -5.11
N SER A 263 -11.63 -2.06 -3.95
CA SER A 263 -11.79 -1.06 -2.89
C SER A 263 -11.38 0.34 -3.37
N LEU A 264 -10.28 0.46 -4.13
CA LEU A 264 -9.83 1.71 -4.74
C LEU A 264 -10.82 2.22 -5.79
N ALA A 265 -11.22 1.37 -6.74
CA ALA A 265 -12.16 1.75 -7.79
C ALA A 265 -13.51 2.19 -7.20
N GLY A 266 -14.04 1.44 -6.23
CA GLY A 266 -15.26 1.79 -5.52
C GLY A 266 -15.15 3.04 -4.63
N LEU A 267 -13.96 3.35 -4.11
CA LEU A 267 -13.69 4.63 -3.43
C LEU A 267 -13.78 5.80 -4.41
N LEU A 268 -13.13 5.68 -5.56
CA LEU A 268 -13.13 6.72 -6.60
C LEU A 268 -14.52 6.94 -7.21
N ASP A 269 -15.29 5.88 -7.51
CA ASP A 269 -16.67 5.97 -8.04
C ASP A 269 -17.67 6.65 -7.07
N ARG A 270 -17.35 6.72 -5.78
CA ARG A 270 -18.12 7.47 -4.77
C ARG A 270 -17.69 8.92 -4.60
N GLN A 271 -16.57 9.34 -5.20
CA GLN A 271 -15.93 10.65 -4.97
C GLN A 271 -15.70 11.46 -6.26
N CYS A 272 -15.85 10.84 -7.43
CA CYS A 272 -15.71 11.46 -8.74
C CYS A 272 -17.08 11.59 -9.44
N LEU A 273 -17.20 12.48 -10.43
CA LEU A 273 -18.39 12.57 -11.28
C LEU A 273 -18.41 11.56 -12.44
N PRO A 274 -17.28 11.22 -13.10
CA PRO A 274 -17.22 10.09 -14.03
C PRO A 274 -17.52 8.75 -13.35
N THR A 275 -17.99 7.77 -14.14
CA THR A 275 -18.07 6.37 -13.67
C THR A 275 -16.66 5.80 -13.54
N VAL A 276 -16.34 5.22 -12.38
CA VAL A 276 -15.02 4.61 -12.13
C VAL A 276 -15.16 3.12 -11.84
N HIS A 277 -14.37 2.29 -12.52
CA HIS A 277 -14.34 0.85 -12.24
C HIS A 277 -12.99 0.20 -12.54
N LEU A 278 -12.76 -0.95 -11.90
CA LEU A 278 -11.60 -1.79 -12.16
C LEU A 278 -11.68 -2.38 -13.58
N ALA A 279 -10.56 -2.42 -14.30
CA ALA A 279 -10.48 -3.08 -15.58
C ALA A 279 -10.45 -4.60 -15.38
N THR A 280 -11.49 -5.28 -15.89
CA THR A 280 -11.69 -6.74 -15.75
C THR A 280 -11.53 -7.51 -17.05
N GLY A 281 -11.43 -6.85 -18.20
CA GLY A 281 -11.29 -7.49 -19.50
C GLY A 281 -11.36 -6.54 -20.70
N PRO A 282 -11.42 -7.07 -21.94
CA PRO A 282 -11.40 -6.30 -23.19
C PRO A 282 -12.65 -5.41 -23.43
N GLN A 283 -12.65 -4.18 -22.91
CA GLN A 283 -13.79 -3.25 -22.96
C GLN A 283 -13.51 -1.99 -23.80
N PRO A 284 -14.53 -1.37 -24.44
CA PRO A 284 -14.35 -0.08 -25.12
C PRO A 284 -14.08 1.03 -24.09
N ILE A 285 -13.18 1.96 -24.44
CA ILE A 285 -12.93 3.17 -23.64
C ILE A 285 -13.93 4.26 -24.05
N ARG A 286 -14.50 4.99 -23.09
CA ARG A 286 -15.62 5.92 -23.31
C ARG A 286 -15.41 7.24 -22.56
N ARG A 287 -16.07 8.32 -23.04
CA ARG A 287 -16.20 9.56 -22.27
C ARG A 287 -16.96 9.31 -20.97
N GLY A 288 -16.62 10.04 -19.91
CA GLY A 288 -17.19 9.85 -18.58
C GLY A 288 -16.82 8.54 -17.89
N GLN A 289 -15.74 7.88 -18.35
CA GLN A 289 -15.28 6.58 -17.84
C GLN A 289 -13.82 6.68 -17.40
N ILE A 290 -13.54 6.22 -16.18
CA ILE A 290 -12.20 6.05 -15.63
C ILE A 290 -11.97 4.55 -15.38
N LEU A 291 -10.99 3.97 -16.07
CA LEU A 291 -10.60 2.57 -15.93
C LEU A 291 -9.36 2.42 -15.04
N ILE A 292 -9.50 1.70 -13.93
CA ILE A 292 -8.43 1.48 -12.95
C ILE A 292 -7.75 0.13 -13.21
N GLY A 293 -6.42 0.11 -13.28
CA GLY A 293 -5.58 -1.06 -13.09
C GLY A 293 -4.84 -0.94 -11.76
N ALA A 294 -5.27 -1.70 -10.76
CA ALA A 294 -4.65 -1.74 -9.43
C ALA A 294 -4.88 -3.11 -8.78
N GLY A 295 -3.89 -3.66 -8.09
CA GLY A 295 -3.98 -4.97 -7.41
C GLY A 295 -4.35 -6.16 -8.31
N THR A 296 -4.20 -6.04 -9.63
CA THR A 296 -4.51 -7.05 -10.65
C THR A 296 -3.33 -8.00 -10.92
N ARG A 297 -3.60 -9.16 -11.53
CA ARG A 297 -2.55 -10.08 -12.04
C ARG A 297 -2.28 -9.91 -13.54
N THR A 298 -2.67 -8.76 -14.09
CA THR A 298 -2.64 -8.41 -15.51
C THR A 298 -2.36 -6.91 -15.66
N HIS A 299 -1.70 -6.53 -16.75
CA HIS A 299 -1.47 -5.14 -17.13
C HIS A 299 -2.69 -4.53 -17.79
N LEU A 300 -3.04 -3.30 -17.41
CA LEU A 300 -4.01 -2.50 -18.15
C LEU A 300 -3.31 -1.86 -19.35
N VAL A 301 -3.71 -2.22 -20.57
CA VAL A 301 -3.13 -1.72 -21.82
C VAL A 301 -4.21 -1.26 -22.79
N MET A 302 -3.84 -0.45 -23.77
CA MET A 302 -4.69 0.01 -24.87
C MET A 302 -4.49 -0.88 -26.12
N ASP A 303 -5.57 -1.24 -26.81
CA ASP A 303 -5.51 -2.04 -28.05
C ASP A 303 -5.01 -1.19 -29.24
N GLY A 304 -3.73 -1.36 -29.59
CA GLY A 304 -3.04 -0.57 -30.61
C GLY A 304 -3.61 -0.66 -32.04
N ARG A 305 -4.59 -1.52 -32.34
CA ARG A 305 -5.22 -1.58 -33.68
C ARG A 305 -6.23 -0.45 -33.95
N ALA A 306 -6.70 0.23 -32.90
CA ALA A 306 -7.57 1.40 -33.03
C ALA A 306 -7.50 2.37 -31.83
N GLY A 307 -6.94 1.94 -30.70
CA GLY A 307 -6.92 2.69 -29.43
C GLY A 307 -8.29 2.90 -28.79
N THR A 308 -9.34 2.28 -29.31
CA THR A 308 -10.73 2.40 -28.83
C THR A 308 -11.09 1.44 -27.70
N ARG A 309 -10.16 0.58 -27.28
CA ARG A 309 -10.39 -0.47 -26.26
C ARG A 309 -9.24 -0.53 -25.26
N ALA A 310 -9.61 -0.82 -24.01
CA ALA A 310 -8.71 -1.25 -22.96
C ALA A 310 -8.74 -2.78 -22.85
N VAL A 311 -7.59 -3.39 -22.58
CA VAL A 311 -7.40 -4.84 -22.47
C VAL A 311 -6.60 -5.12 -21.19
N CYS A 312 -6.90 -6.25 -20.55
CA CYS A 312 -6.13 -6.77 -19.42
C CYS A 312 -5.18 -7.85 -19.94
N GLN A 313 -3.92 -7.49 -20.20
CA GLN A 313 -2.91 -8.38 -20.76
C GLN A 313 -2.19 -9.16 -19.64
N ALA A 314 -2.12 -10.48 -19.76
CA ALA A 314 -1.23 -11.29 -18.93
C ALA A 314 0.19 -11.21 -19.52
N ASP A 315 1.16 -10.81 -18.71
CA ASP A 315 2.56 -10.63 -19.11
C ASP A 315 3.50 -10.75 -17.90
N ALA A 316 4.81 -10.70 -18.12
CA ALA A 316 5.79 -10.61 -17.05
C ALA A 316 5.75 -9.23 -16.33
N PRO A 317 6.24 -9.10 -15.09
CA PRO A 317 6.34 -7.81 -14.41
C PRO A 317 7.27 -6.85 -15.15
N VAL A 318 6.77 -5.67 -15.50
CA VAL A 318 7.54 -4.60 -16.15
C VAL A 318 7.90 -3.56 -15.11
N SER A 319 9.15 -3.09 -15.13
CA SER A 319 9.70 -2.18 -14.11
C SER A 319 9.43 -2.64 -12.66
N GLY A 320 9.33 -3.96 -12.44
CA GLY A 320 9.05 -4.61 -11.15
C GLY A 320 7.56 -4.81 -10.79
N HIS A 321 6.62 -4.44 -11.66
CA HIS A 321 5.20 -4.32 -11.30
C HIS A 321 4.25 -5.06 -12.25
N ILE A 322 3.12 -5.53 -11.68
CA ILE A 322 1.88 -5.84 -12.38
C ILE A 322 0.73 -5.27 -11.53
N PRO A 323 -0.14 -4.42 -12.08
CA PRO A 323 -0.01 -3.75 -13.37
C PRO A 323 1.15 -2.73 -13.36
N SER A 324 1.76 -2.48 -14.52
CA SER A 324 2.86 -1.52 -14.70
C SER A 324 2.41 -0.28 -15.49
N VAL A 325 2.93 0.89 -15.10
CA VAL A 325 2.68 2.16 -15.78
C VAL A 325 3.39 2.23 -17.14
N ASP A 326 4.63 1.72 -17.25
CA ASP A 326 5.37 1.65 -18.52
C ASP A 326 4.57 0.86 -19.58
N MET A 327 3.88 -0.21 -19.18
CA MET A 327 3.00 -0.99 -20.07
C MET A 327 1.78 -0.20 -20.55
N LEU A 328 1.05 0.46 -19.64
CA LEU A 328 -0.09 1.31 -20.01
C LEU A 328 0.35 2.40 -20.99
N PHE A 329 1.41 3.14 -20.65
CA PHE A 329 1.88 4.27 -21.45
C PHE A 329 2.44 3.82 -22.80
N SER A 330 3.25 2.76 -22.85
CA SER A 330 3.82 2.25 -24.11
C SER A 330 2.75 1.73 -25.07
N SER A 331 1.69 1.09 -24.55
CA SER A 331 0.58 0.59 -25.38
C SER A 331 -0.21 1.70 -26.10
N ALA A 332 -0.18 2.93 -25.57
CA ALA A 332 -0.89 4.09 -26.11
C ALA A 332 -0.06 4.95 -27.09
N VAL A 333 1.21 4.61 -27.33
CA VAL A 333 2.11 5.33 -28.26
C VAL A 333 1.52 5.51 -29.67
N PRO A 334 0.79 4.55 -30.27
CA PRO A 334 0.12 4.75 -31.56
C PRO A 334 -0.92 5.88 -31.59
N LEU A 335 -1.44 6.31 -30.43
CA LEU A 335 -2.33 7.47 -30.28
C LEU A 335 -1.67 8.64 -29.54
N ALA A 336 -0.34 8.67 -29.37
CA ALA A 336 0.35 9.63 -28.50
C ALA A 336 -0.06 11.10 -28.74
N SER A 337 -0.24 11.55 -29.98
CA SER A 337 -0.70 12.92 -30.31
C SER A 337 -2.09 13.30 -29.76
N ARG A 338 -2.86 12.33 -29.26
CA ARG A 338 -4.17 12.48 -28.58
C ARG A 338 -4.09 12.32 -27.06
N VAL A 339 -2.94 11.88 -26.54
CA VAL A 339 -2.75 11.53 -25.13
C VAL A 339 -2.34 12.74 -24.29
N SER A 340 -2.95 12.86 -23.10
CA SER A 340 -2.44 13.66 -21.99
C SER A 340 -2.11 12.73 -20.82
N ALA A 341 -0.82 12.57 -20.50
CA ALA A 341 -0.32 11.64 -19.51
C ALA A 341 0.22 12.34 -18.26
N ALA A 342 -0.08 11.84 -17.07
CA ALA A 342 0.51 12.30 -15.81
C ALA A 342 1.22 11.16 -15.06
N LEU A 343 2.42 11.44 -14.56
CA LEU A 343 3.15 10.58 -13.63
C LEU A 343 3.19 11.24 -12.25
N LEU A 344 2.55 10.60 -11.28
CA LEU A 344 2.27 11.13 -9.94
C LEU A 344 3.23 10.55 -8.90
N THR A 345 3.08 11.02 -7.66
CA THR A 345 3.77 10.50 -6.47
C THR A 345 3.84 8.97 -6.47
N GLY A 346 5.04 8.48 -6.18
CA GLY A 346 5.36 7.08 -6.36
C GLY A 346 6.85 6.80 -6.33
N MET A 347 7.18 5.55 -6.04
CA MET A 347 8.52 5.10 -5.73
C MET A 347 9.12 4.27 -6.88
N GLY A 348 10.45 4.28 -7.02
CA GLY A 348 11.11 3.68 -8.18
C GLY A 348 11.03 4.57 -9.43
N ARG A 349 10.80 3.94 -10.60
CA ARG A 349 10.89 4.61 -11.92
C ARG A 349 9.89 4.11 -12.99
N ASP A 350 8.90 3.32 -12.60
CA ASP A 350 7.91 2.84 -13.56
C ASP A 350 7.12 4.01 -14.17
N GLY A 351 6.72 3.88 -15.42
CA GLY A 351 6.09 4.91 -16.24
C GLY A 351 7.05 5.91 -16.87
N ALA A 352 8.32 6.00 -16.43
CA ALA A 352 9.27 6.96 -16.99
C ALA A 352 9.69 6.61 -18.44
N ASN A 353 9.77 5.31 -18.77
CA ASN A 353 10.15 4.85 -20.11
C ASN A 353 8.97 4.99 -21.07
N GLY A 354 7.78 4.56 -20.64
CA GLY A 354 6.53 4.73 -21.39
C GLY A 354 6.17 6.20 -21.58
N MET A 355 6.42 7.07 -20.59
CA MET A 355 6.23 8.52 -20.74
C MET A 355 7.23 9.13 -21.73
N LYS A 356 8.46 8.61 -21.82
CA LYS A 356 9.42 9.01 -22.88
C LYS A 356 8.90 8.62 -24.26
N ALA A 357 8.43 7.38 -24.45
CA ALA A 357 7.85 6.94 -25.71
C ALA A 357 6.59 7.74 -26.10
N LEU A 358 5.72 8.07 -25.15
CA LEU A 358 4.57 8.95 -25.36
C LEU A 358 4.99 10.38 -25.73
N TYR A 359 5.95 10.96 -25.02
CA TYR A 359 6.49 12.29 -25.30
C TYR A 359 7.06 12.38 -26.73
N ASP A 360 7.86 11.37 -27.13
CA ASP A 360 8.44 11.28 -28.47
C ASP A 360 7.37 11.09 -29.57
N GLY A 361 6.27 10.41 -29.24
CA GLY A 361 5.07 10.32 -30.08
C GLY A 361 4.18 11.58 -30.10
N GLY A 362 4.56 12.64 -29.38
CA GLY A 362 3.86 13.94 -29.36
C GLY A 362 2.78 14.09 -28.28
N ALA A 363 2.71 13.20 -27.30
CA ALA A 363 1.78 13.32 -26.18
C ALA A 363 2.09 14.52 -25.28
N PHE A 364 1.06 15.06 -24.64
CA PHE A 364 1.26 16.00 -23.54
C PHE A 364 1.58 15.25 -22.25
N THR A 365 2.62 15.68 -21.53
CA THR A 365 3.16 14.93 -20.40
C THR A 365 3.39 15.81 -19.18
N ILE A 366 2.90 15.37 -18.03
CA ILE A 366 2.97 16.08 -16.76
C ILE A 366 3.66 15.20 -15.71
N ALA A 367 4.56 15.79 -14.94
CA ALA A 367 5.07 15.19 -13.70
C ALA A 367 4.53 15.98 -12.50
N GLN A 368 4.16 15.27 -11.44
CA GLN A 368 3.88 15.92 -10.16
C GLN A 368 5.18 16.50 -9.56
N ASN A 369 5.11 17.71 -9.00
CA ASN A 369 6.27 18.35 -8.39
C ASN A 369 6.65 17.72 -7.05
N GLU A 370 7.93 17.84 -6.69
CA GLU A 370 8.49 17.30 -5.44
C GLU A 370 7.72 17.77 -4.19
N ALA A 371 7.43 19.07 -4.11
CA ALA A 371 6.77 19.69 -2.95
C ALA A 371 5.31 19.26 -2.71
N SER A 372 4.68 18.50 -3.61
CA SER A 372 3.36 17.89 -3.38
C SER A 372 3.37 16.36 -3.42
N CYS A 373 4.52 15.73 -3.68
CA CYS A 373 4.64 14.27 -3.66
C CYS A 373 4.81 13.74 -2.22
N VAL A 374 4.25 12.56 -1.95
CA VAL A 374 4.63 11.76 -0.77
C VAL A 374 5.96 11.04 -1.03
N VAL A 375 6.17 10.58 -2.27
CA VAL A 375 7.46 10.07 -2.75
C VAL A 375 7.75 10.64 -4.14
N TYR A 376 8.83 11.41 -4.27
CA TYR A 376 9.30 11.99 -5.53
C TYR A 376 10.30 11.04 -6.24
N GLY A 377 9.87 9.81 -6.49
CA GLY A 377 10.64 8.79 -7.22
C GLY A 377 10.25 8.75 -8.70
N MET A 378 9.04 8.26 -8.99
CA MET A 378 8.52 8.13 -10.36
C MET A 378 8.50 9.48 -11.12
N PRO A 379 7.98 10.60 -10.56
CA PRO A 379 7.99 11.88 -11.28
C PRO A 379 9.41 12.39 -11.54
N ARG A 380 10.33 12.22 -10.58
CA ARG A 380 11.75 12.58 -10.72
C ARG A 380 12.43 11.78 -11.83
N ALA A 381 12.09 10.50 -11.97
CA ALA A 381 12.62 9.66 -13.05
C ALA A 381 12.16 10.16 -14.43
N ALA A 382 10.89 10.53 -14.61
CA ALA A 382 10.40 11.12 -15.87
C ALA A 382 11.04 12.49 -16.17
N VAL A 383 11.22 13.35 -15.15
CA VAL A 383 11.95 14.63 -15.30
C VAL A 383 13.40 14.40 -15.72
N GLN A 384 14.10 13.43 -15.11
CA GLN A 384 15.47 13.06 -15.48
C GLN A 384 15.57 12.44 -16.88
N SER A 385 14.53 11.74 -17.35
CA SER A 385 14.42 11.25 -18.74
C SER A 385 14.09 12.34 -19.77
N GLY A 386 13.84 13.58 -19.35
CA GLY A 386 13.56 14.71 -20.24
C GLY A 386 12.20 14.61 -20.98
N CYS A 387 11.26 13.80 -20.48
CA CYS A 387 9.99 13.50 -21.16
C CYS A 387 8.78 14.28 -20.63
N VAL A 388 8.99 15.41 -19.96
CA VAL A 388 7.97 16.15 -19.21
C VAL A 388 7.76 17.55 -19.79
N HIS A 389 6.54 17.85 -20.25
CA HIS A 389 6.17 19.19 -20.71
C HIS A 389 5.90 20.17 -19.56
N LYS A 390 5.34 19.71 -18.44
CA LYS A 390 5.10 20.53 -17.24
C LYS A 390 5.35 19.75 -15.95
N ILE A 391 6.10 20.36 -15.04
CA ILE A 391 6.19 19.91 -13.64
C ILE A 391 5.18 20.77 -12.86
N LEU A 392 4.19 20.15 -12.21
CA LEU A 392 3.06 20.87 -11.60
C LEU A 392 2.78 20.38 -10.17
N PRO A 393 2.37 21.27 -9.24
CA PRO A 393 1.78 20.84 -7.99
C PRO A 393 0.43 20.15 -8.24
N LEU A 394 0.09 19.22 -7.36
CA LEU A 394 -1.07 18.32 -7.46
C LEU A 394 -2.39 19.02 -7.83
N ASP A 395 -2.64 20.19 -7.24
CA ASP A 395 -3.84 21.01 -7.44
C ASP A 395 -3.95 21.66 -8.84
N ARG A 396 -2.89 21.62 -9.65
CA ARG A 396 -2.86 22.14 -11.03
C ARG A 396 -2.86 21.03 -12.08
N ILE A 397 -2.67 19.75 -11.70
CA ILE A 397 -2.58 18.63 -12.64
C ILE A 397 -3.92 18.33 -13.32
N ALA A 398 -5.04 18.34 -12.58
CA ALA A 398 -6.36 18.02 -13.15
C ALA A 398 -6.77 18.96 -14.30
N GLU A 399 -6.60 20.27 -14.07
CA GLU A 399 -6.85 21.32 -15.07
C GLU A 399 -5.95 21.16 -16.29
N ALA A 400 -4.66 20.86 -16.08
CA ALA A 400 -3.71 20.65 -17.16
C ALA A 400 -3.98 19.37 -17.98
N LEU A 401 -4.44 18.28 -17.35
CA LEU A 401 -4.82 17.05 -18.06
C LEU A 401 -6.07 17.26 -18.94
N LEU A 402 -7.08 17.99 -18.43
CA LEU A 402 -8.30 18.30 -19.18
C LEU A 402 -8.02 19.29 -20.33
N ALA A 403 -7.17 20.30 -20.10
CA ALA A 403 -6.75 21.27 -21.12
C ALA A 403 -5.77 20.68 -22.17
N GLY A 404 -4.98 19.66 -21.79
CA GLY A 404 -3.99 19.00 -22.62
C GLY A 404 -2.85 19.91 -23.10
N ARG A 405 -2.17 19.51 -24.19
CA ARG A 405 -1.43 20.46 -25.02
C ARG A 405 -2.50 21.42 -25.58
N GLY A 406 -2.38 22.71 -25.28
CA GLY A 406 -3.24 23.72 -25.89
C GLY A 406 -3.08 23.66 -27.41
N ASP A 407 -4.20 23.71 -28.14
CA ASP A 407 -4.20 23.56 -29.60
C ASP A 407 -3.35 24.68 -30.21
N ALA A 408 -2.14 24.34 -30.69
CA ALA A 408 -1.36 25.25 -31.51
C ALA A 408 -2.19 25.54 -32.78
N PRO A 409 -2.37 26.82 -33.17
CA PRO A 409 -3.30 27.18 -34.24
C PRO A 409 -2.92 26.46 -35.53
N ARG A 410 -3.88 25.76 -36.14
CA ARG A 410 -3.67 25.06 -37.42
C ARG A 410 -3.13 26.06 -38.44
N THR A 411 -1.94 25.81 -38.97
CA THR A 411 -1.17 26.80 -39.73
C THR A 411 -1.72 27.01 -41.15
N SER A 412 -2.71 27.90 -41.25
CA SER A 412 -3.04 28.73 -42.43
C SER A 412 -3.35 28.04 -43.77
N ARG A 413 -3.42 26.71 -43.85
CA ARG A 413 -3.70 25.95 -45.09
C ARG A 413 -5.13 25.43 -45.26
N GLU A 414 -5.97 25.52 -44.23
CA GLU A 414 -7.39 25.09 -44.27
C GLU A 414 -8.38 26.26 -44.43
N LEU A 415 -7.91 27.44 -44.86
CA LEU A 415 -8.75 28.64 -45.08
C LEU A 415 -8.72 29.17 -46.53
N GLN A 416 -8.21 28.36 -47.48
CA GLN A 416 -8.14 28.70 -48.91
C GLN A 416 -8.36 27.48 -49.83
N ARG A 417 -9.31 26.60 -49.50
CA ARG A 417 -9.89 25.57 -50.38
C ARG A 417 -11.36 25.36 -50.05
#